data_AF-A0A382AQ66-F1
#
_entry.id   AF-A0A382AQ66-F1
#
_cell.length_a   1.000
_cell.length_b   1.000
_cell.length_c   1.000
_cell.angle_alpha   90.00
_cell.angle_beta   90.00
_cell.angle_gamma   90.00
#
_symmetry.space_group_name_H-M   'P 1'
#
loop_
_entity.id
_entity.type
_entity.pdbx_description
1 polymer ?
#
loop_
_entity_poly.entity_id
_entity_poly.type
_entity_poly.pdbx_seq_one_letter_code
_entity_poly.pdbx_strand_id
1 'polypeptide(L)'
;VKQHTRNIRNFWLLFTGPAIWWSLVLLVPYLIMLMISFYTRKFPFHVPDFQFGNYVKLIEDPQYYLVLFRSIKIAFLVGVTAFLISYPLAYCLARKISSDRWRLLLYVATIIPLWVSYLLRAYTW
;
A
#
# COMPACT_ATOMS: atom_id res chain seq x y z
N VAL A 1 -17.16 -23.92 -39.27
CA VAL A 1 -16.93 -23.68 -37.82
C VAL A 1 -15.45 -23.89 -37.53
N LYS A 2 -14.61 -22.85 -37.72
CA LYS A 2 -13.16 -22.94 -37.48
C LYS A 2 -12.90 -22.70 -36.00
N GLN A 3 -12.35 -23.70 -35.34
CA GLN A 3 -12.09 -23.71 -33.90
C GLN A 3 -11.05 -22.64 -33.55
N HIS A 4 -11.48 -21.68 -32.74
CA HIS A 4 -10.64 -20.63 -32.18
C HIS A 4 -9.81 -21.26 -31.05
N THR A 5 -8.73 -21.98 -31.38
CA THR A 5 -7.76 -22.44 -30.38
C THR A 5 -7.11 -21.20 -29.78
N ARG A 6 -7.67 -20.71 -28.66
CA ARG A 6 -7.08 -19.67 -27.82
C ARG A 6 -5.75 -20.20 -27.29
N ASN A 7 -4.68 -19.85 -28.00
CA ASN A 7 -3.31 -20.15 -27.60
C ASN A 7 -3.03 -19.38 -26.30
N ILE A 8 -3.12 -20.05 -25.16
CA ILE A 8 -2.95 -19.46 -23.82
C ILE A 8 -1.58 -18.77 -23.69
N ARG A 9 -0.58 -19.25 -24.45
CA ARG A 9 0.75 -18.63 -24.57
C ARG A 9 0.70 -17.21 -25.14
N ASN A 10 -0.15 -16.96 -26.13
CA ASN A 10 -0.31 -15.63 -26.72
C ASN A 10 -1.05 -14.68 -25.78
N PHE A 11 -1.94 -15.21 -24.93
CA PHE A 11 -2.57 -14.45 -23.86
C PHE A 11 -1.53 -14.00 -22.83
N TRP A 12 -0.65 -14.89 -22.37
CA TRP A 12 0.45 -14.53 -21.46
C TRP A 12 1.43 -13.52 -22.06
N LEU A 13 1.77 -13.66 -23.36
CA LEU A 13 2.66 -12.73 -24.08
C LEU A 13 2.11 -11.29 -24.19
N LEU A 14 0.80 -11.08 -24.07
CA LEU A 14 0.22 -9.73 -24.03
C LEU A 14 0.46 -9.04 -22.68
N PHE A 15 0.55 -9.81 -21.59
CA PHE A 15 0.80 -9.27 -20.25
C PHE A 15 2.29 -9.10 -19.93
N THR A 16 3.20 -9.77 -20.65
CA THR A 16 4.64 -9.68 -20.36
C THR A 16 5.19 -8.26 -20.55
N GLY A 17 4.78 -7.54 -21.60
CA GLY A 17 5.24 -6.18 -21.87
C GLY A 17 4.94 -5.20 -20.71
N PRO A 18 3.66 -5.02 -20.35
CA PRO A 18 3.29 -4.19 -19.20
C PRO A 18 3.88 -4.70 -17.88
N ALA A 19 3.95 -6.01 -17.67
CA ALA A 19 4.50 -6.57 -16.44
C ALA A 19 6.00 -6.28 -16.28
N ILE A 20 6.79 -6.40 -17.35
CA ILE A 20 8.22 -6.06 -17.35
C ILE A 20 8.39 -4.56 -17.08
N TRP A 21 7.60 -3.72 -17.76
CA TRP A 21 7.65 -2.28 -17.55
C TRP A 21 7.36 -1.87 -16.10
N TRP A 22 6.26 -2.36 -15.52
CA TRP A 22 5.91 -2.09 -14.12
C TRP A 22 6.93 -2.65 -13.14
N SER A 23 7.44 -3.86 -13.41
CA SER A 23 8.49 -4.48 -12.60
C SER A 23 9.75 -3.61 -12.58
N LEU A 24 10.21 -3.12 -13.73
CA LEU A 24 11.38 -2.25 -13.81
C LEU A 24 11.16 -0.92 -13.08
N VAL A 25 10.04 -0.24 -13.36
CA VAL A 25 9.73 1.06 -12.75
C VAL A 25 9.64 0.98 -11.22
N LEU A 26 9.11 -0.11 -10.69
CA LEU A 26 9.01 -0.31 -9.24
C LEU A 26 10.34 -0.81 -8.65
N LEU A 27 10.98 -1.82 -9.24
CA LEU A 27 12.17 -2.46 -8.65
C LEU A 27 13.41 -1.57 -8.72
N VAL A 28 13.63 -0.81 -9.80
CA VAL A 28 14.82 0.02 -9.95
C VAL A 28 15.04 0.98 -8.77
N PRO A 29 14.07 1.81 -8.35
CA PRO A 29 14.26 2.70 -7.21
C PRO A 29 14.47 1.93 -5.88
N TYR A 30 13.83 0.78 -5.70
CA TYR A 30 14.07 -0.06 -4.50
C TYR A 30 15.49 -0.65 -4.50
N LEU A 31 16.01 -1.06 -5.64
CA LEU A 31 17.39 -1.54 -5.78
C LEU A 31 18.40 -0.42 -5.51
N ILE A 32 18.14 0.79 -6.02
CA ILE A 32 18.95 1.97 -5.72
C ILE A 32 18.93 2.28 -4.23
N MET A 33 17.76 2.25 -3.59
CA MET A 33 17.62 2.46 -2.15
C MET A 33 18.38 1.40 -1.34
N LEU A 34 18.34 0.15 -1.78
CA LEU A 34 19.09 -0.97 -1.19
C LEU A 34 20.59 -0.80 -1.37
N MET A 35 21.06 -0.29 -2.50
CA MET A 35 22.50 0.01 -2.66
C MET A 35 22.93 1.14 -1.71
N ILE A 36 22.13 2.21 -1.61
CA ILE A 36 22.43 3.35 -0.72
C ILE A 36 22.39 2.95 0.75
N SER A 37 21.61 1.94 1.15
CA SER A 37 21.56 1.51 2.56
C SER A 37 22.89 0.93 3.06
N PHE A 38 23.74 0.42 2.15
CA PHE A 38 25.09 0.01 2.50
C PHE A 38 26.07 1.18 2.60
N TYR A 39 25.78 2.33 1.98
CA TYR A 39 26.71 3.46 1.91
C TYR A 39 26.88 4.13 3.27
N THR A 40 28.08 4.64 3.52
CA THR A 40 28.37 5.42 4.74
C THR A 40 27.73 6.80 4.63
N ARG A 41 26.87 7.12 5.60
CA ARG A 41 26.33 8.47 5.76
C ARG A 41 27.44 9.39 6.26
N LYS A 42 27.99 10.21 5.37
CA LYS A 42 28.80 11.39 5.73
C LYS A 42 28.02 12.63 5.29
N PHE A 43 27.79 13.58 6.16
CA PHE A 43 27.19 14.84 5.72
C PHE A 43 28.26 15.61 4.92
N PRO A 44 28.00 16.14 3.71
CA PRO A 44 26.72 16.21 2.98
C PRO A 44 26.52 15.12 1.90
N PHE A 45 27.47 14.20 1.69
CA PHE A 45 27.43 13.18 0.63
C PHE A 45 27.52 11.74 1.13
N HIS A 46 26.73 10.85 0.51
CA HIS A 46 26.86 9.41 0.73
C HIS A 46 28.11 8.91 0.01
N VAL A 47 29.03 8.30 0.75
CA VAL A 47 30.24 7.72 0.17
C VAL A 47 29.97 6.24 -0.12
N PRO A 48 30.23 5.74 -1.35
CA PRO A 48 30.17 4.33 -1.65
C PRO A 48 31.18 3.59 -0.78
N ASP A 49 30.68 2.88 0.21
CA ASP A 49 31.44 2.12 1.19
C ASP A 49 30.53 0.98 1.60
N PHE A 50 30.86 -0.26 1.24
CA PHE A 50 29.97 -1.39 1.48
C PHE A 50 30.08 -1.83 2.94
N GLN A 51 29.17 -1.33 3.79
CA GLN A 51 29.20 -1.58 5.23
C GLN A 51 27.82 -1.89 5.82
N PHE A 52 27.83 -2.47 7.02
CA PHE A 52 26.61 -2.85 7.75
C PHE A 52 26.30 -1.95 8.97
N GLY A 53 27.08 -0.89 9.21
CA GLY A 53 26.93 -0.04 10.40
C GLY A 53 25.57 0.68 10.47
N ASN A 54 24.94 0.97 9.33
CA ASN A 54 23.57 1.50 9.30
C ASN A 54 22.53 0.51 9.89
N TYR A 55 22.73 -0.79 9.71
CA TYR A 55 21.86 -1.83 10.26
C TYR A 55 22.13 -2.08 11.74
N VAL A 56 23.37 -1.93 12.20
CA VAL A 56 23.70 -1.97 13.63
C VAL A 56 23.01 -0.83 14.37
N LYS A 57 23.06 0.40 13.82
CA LYS A 57 22.33 1.56 14.38
C LYS A 57 20.82 1.34 14.47
N LEU A 58 20.23 0.61 13.51
CA LEU A 58 18.82 0.25 13.54
C LEU A 58 18.46 -0.59 14.78
N ILE A 59 19.40 -1.40 15.27
CA ILE A 59 19.23 -2.32 16.40
C ILE A 59 19.63 -1.66 17.73
N GLU A 60 20.64 -0.80 17.71
CA GLU A 60 21.13 -0.14 18.93
C GLU A 60 20.25 1.05 19.34
N ASP A 61 19.68 1.78 18.39
CA ASP A 61 18.89 2.97 18.69
C ASP A 61 17.42 2.60 19.01
N PRO A 62 16.96 2.79 20.27
CA PRO A 62 15.62 2.44 20.71
C PRO A 62 14.53 3.23 19.98
N GLN A 63 14.85 4.38 19.39
CA GLN A 63 13.90 5.19 18.64
C GLN A 63 13.31 4.42 17.45
N TYR A 64 14.11 3.58 16.77
CA TYR A 64 13.60 2.78 15.65
C TYR A 64 12.53 1.79 16.10
N TYR A 65 12.76 1.05 17.18
CA TYR A 65 11.79 0.10 17.71
C TYR A 65 10.53 0.78 18.24
N LEU A 66 10.67 1.93 18.92
CA LEU A 66 9.54 2.70 19.40
C LEU A 66 8.63 3.17 18.25
N VAL A 67 9.22 3.67 17.17
CA VAL A 67 8.47 4.12 15.99
C VAL A 67 7.81 2.93 15.28
N LEU A 68 8.53 1.81 15.10
CA LEU A 68 7.98 0.59 14.49
C LEU A 68 6.78 0.06 15.29
N PHE A 69 6.93 -0.10 16.61
CA PHE A 69 5.86 -0.60 17.47
C PHE A 69 4.66 0.35 17.51
N ARG A 70 4.91 1.67 17.60
CA ARG A 70 3.84 2.67 17.54
C ARG A 70 3.07 2.57 16.23
N SER A 71 3.76 2.41 15.10
CA SER A 71 3.15 2.29 13.77
C SER A 71 2.28 1.03 13.67
N ILE A 72 2.81 -0.12 14.11
CA ILE A 72 2.06 -1.38 14.14
C ILE A 72 0.83 -1.27 15.05
N LYS A 73 0.99 -0.70 16.25
CA LYS A 73 -0.10 -0.51 17.20
C LYS A 73 -1.22 0.35 16.62
N ILE A 74 -0.87 1.47 15.96
CA ILE A 74 -1.85 2.35 15.31
C ILE A 74 -2.53 1.61 14.16
N ALA A 75 -1.77 0.96 13.28
CA ALA A 75 -2.33 0.22 12.14
C ALA A 75 -3.28 -0.89 12.60
N PHE A 76 -2.92 -1.63 13.65
CA PHE A 76 -3.76 -2.67 14.22
C PHE A 76 -5.04 -2.10 14.83
N LEU A 77 -4.93 -1.06 15.66
CA LEU A 77 -6.09 -0.42 16.30
C LEU A 77 -7.05 0.17 15.27
N VAL A 78 -6.53 0.85 14.26
CA VAL A 78 -7.33 1.42 13.16
C VAL A 78 -7.95 0.31 12.32
N GLY A 79 -7.19 -0.75 11.99
CA GLY A 79 -7.70 -1.89 11.23
C GLY A 79 -8.84 -2.62 11.94
N VAL A 80 -8.70 -2.90 13.24
CA VAL A 80 -9.73 -3.55 14.05
C VAL A 80 -10.95 -2.67 14.20
N THR A 81 -10.79 -1.39 14.55
CA THR A 81 -11.94 -0.48 14.70
C THR A 81 -12.67 -0.25 13.38
N ALA A 82 -11.94 -0.08 12.27
CA ALA A 82 -12.53 0.02 10.94
C ALA A 82 -13.27 -1.26 10.55
N PHE A 83 -12.72 -2.44 10.84
CA PHE A 83 -13.38 -3.72 10.58
C PHE A 83 -14.68 -3.86 11.39
N LEU A 84 -14.63 -3.57 12.69
CA LEU A 84 -15.79 -3.65 13.59
C LEU A 84 -16.92 -2.69 13.19
N ILE A 85 -16.60 -1.52 12.64
CA ILE A 85 -17.60 -0.53 12.18
C ILE A 85 -18.11 -0.87 10.78
N SER A 86 -17.21 -1.23 9.86
CA SER A 86 -17.57 -1.49 8.46
C SER A 86 -18.32 -2.81 8.27
N TYR A 87 -18.05 -3.83 9.07
CA TYR A 87 -18.69 -5.14 8.93
C TYR A 87 -20.22 -5.08 9.18
N PRO A 88 -20.73 -4.47 10.27
CA PRO A 88 -22.16 -4.26 10.46
C PRO A 88 -22.81 -3.46 9.33
N LEU A 89 -22.13 -2.40 8.87
CA LEU A 89 -22.61 -1.56 7.77
C LEU A 89 -22.74 -2.35 6.46
N ALA A 90 -21.72 -3.15 6.12
CA ALA A 90 -21.75 -4.04 4.96
C ALA A 90 -22.83 -5.12 5.07
N TYR A 91 -23.02 -5.70 6.27
CA TYR A 91 -24.06 -6.69 6.52
C TYR A 91 -25.47 -6.10 6.33
N CYS A 92 -25.72 -4.91 6.88
CA CYS A 92 -26.99 -4.20 6.71
C CYS A 92 -27.28 -3.86 5.25
N LEU A 93 -26.28 -3.40 4.51
CA LEU A 93 -26.36 -3.13 3.07
C LEU A 93 -26.66 -4.38 2.23
N ALA A 94 -26.09 -5.52 2.60
CA ALA A 94 -26.25 -6.76 1.86
C ALA A 94 -27.60 -7.46 2.16
N ARG A 95 -28.09 -7.41 3.41
CA ARG A 95 -29.21 -8.27 3.85
C ARG A 95 -30.45 -7.56 4.39
N LYS A 96 -30.35 -6.31 4.86
CA LYS A 96 -31.47 -5.62 5.56
C LYS A 96 -32.13 -4.54 4.72
N ILE A 97 -31.40 -3.88 3.82
CA ILE A 97 -31.93 -2.76 3.05
C ILE A 97 -32.60 -3.28 1.77
N SER A 98 -33.93 -3.29 1.75
CA SER A 98 -34.73 -3.69 0.59
C SER A 98 -34.95 -2.55 -0.42
N SER A 99 -34.73 -1.29 -0.04
CA SER A 99 -34.89 -0.12 -0.93
C SER A 99 -33.60 0.20 -1.67
N ASP A 100 -33.63 0.12 -3.00
CA ASP A 100 -32.47 0.39 -3.85
C ASP A 100 -31.90 1.80 -3.69
N ARG A 101 -32.76 2.81 -3.46
CA ARG A 101 -32.36 4.21 -3.29
C ARG A 101 -31.50 4.38 -2.03
N TRP A 102 -31.95 3.84 -0.89
CA TRP A 102 -31.22 3.92 0.37
C TRP A 102 -29.90 3.14 0.33
N ARG A 103 -29.89 1.99 -0.34
CA ARG A 103 -28.68 1.20 -0.56
C ARG A 103 -27.64 1.99 -1.36
N LEU A 104 -28.04 2.62 -2.46
CA LEU A 104 -27.16 3.45 -3.29
C LEU A 104 -26.61 4.65 -2.50
N LEU A 105 -27.45 5.37 -1.76
CA LEU A 105 -27.02 6.55 -0.98
C LEU A 105 -25.95 6.19 0.06
N LEU A 106 -26.14 5.11 0.81
CA LEU A 106 -25.18 4.66 1.83
C LEU A 106 -23.86 4.15 1.22
N TYR A 107 -23.92 3.47 0.07
CA TYR A 107 -22.71 3.10 -0.67
C TYR A 107 -21.93 4.34 -1.13
N VAL A 108 -22.62 5.30 -1.74
CA VAL A 108 -22.00 6.54 -2.21
C VAL A 108 -21.41 7.33 -1.04
N ALA A 109 -22.12 7.47 0.07
CA ALA A 109 -21.63 8.13 1.28
C ALA A 109 -20.34 7.51 1.84
N THR A 110 -20.17 6.19 1.72
CA THR A 110 -18.96 5.49 2.16
C THR A 110 -17.78 5.71 1.22
N ILE A 111 -18.04 5.87 -0.09
CA ILE A 111 -17.01 6.04 -1.12
C ILE A 111 -16.56 7.49 -1.25
N ILE A 112 -17.47 8.47 -1.10
CA ILE A 112 -17.17 9.91 -1.20
C ILE A 112 -15.89 10.33 -0.45
N PRO A 113 -15.67 9.96 0.82
CA PRO A 113 -14.47 10.39 1.56
C PRO A 113 -13.15 9.86 0.96
N LEU A 114 -13.18 8.83 0.12
CA LEU A 114 -12.00 8.34 -0.59
C LEU A 114 -11.48 9.34 -1.62
N TRP A 115 -12.39 10.13 -2.21
CA TRP A 115 -12.07 11.12 -3.25
C TRP A 115 -11.49 12.41 -2.67
N VAL A 116 -11.58 12.60 -1.35
CA VAL A 116 -11.04 13.78 -0.67
C VAL A 116 -9.53 13.60 -0.46
N SER A 117 -8.76 14.60 -0.91
CA SER A 117 -7.31 14.62 -0.76
C SER A 117 -6.90 14.49 0.70
N TYR A 118 -5.79 13.77 0.95
CA TYR A 118 -5.26 13.59 2.30
C TYR A 118 -4.95 14.93 2.97
N LEU A 119 -4.41 15.90 2.22
CA LEU A 119 -4.11 17.25 2.72
C LEU A 119 -5.34 17.94 3.29
N LEU A 120 -6.49 17.91 2.58
CA LEU A 120 -7.70 18.54 3.07
C LEU A 120 -8.14 17.92 4.40
N ARG A 121 -8.14 16.59 4.50
CA ARG A 121 -8.47 15.87 5.75
C ARG A 121 -7.53 16.22 6.90
N ALA A 122 -6.25 16.49 6.61
CA ALA A 122 -5.26 16.87 7.60
C ALA A 122 -5.29 18.36 7.97
N TYR A 123 -5.93 19.24 7.20
CA TYR A 123 -6.10 20.65 7.59
C TYR A 123 -7.38 20.89 8.40
N THR A 124 -8.37 20.01 8.27
CA THR A 124 -9.68 20.15 8.92
C THR A 124 -9.73 19.60 10.35
N TRP A 125 -8.64 18.99 10.83
CA TRP A 125 -8.55 18.43 12.19
C TRP A 125 -8.07 19.44 13.24
#